data_AF-A0A950XSU1-F1
#
_entry.id   AF-A0A950XSU1-F1
#
_cell.length_a   1.000
_cell.length_b   1.000
_cell.length_c   1.000
_cell.angle_alpha   90.00
_cell.angle_beta   90.00
_cell.angle_gamma   90.00
#
_symmetry.space_group_name_H-M   'P 1'
#
loop_
_entity.id
_entity.type
_entity.pdbx_description
1 polymer ?
#
loop_
_entity_poly.entity_id
_entity_poly.type
_entity_poly.pdbx_seq_one_letter_code
_entity_poly.pdbx_strand_id
1 'polypeptide(L)'
;MESTCSELLDLCLRGEPWTDDLLDRALEIGEGRAFLSIVVERLGDLFEPRLCQTYRRLFADVIAKMRPDLTPRLRKTTGVGPVPCSRVYVLSRITLGADVAVTSVLLDAAKKRYPNAEIVFVAPRKNYELFEDDPRIDHLACPYARSGTLEERLRASASLWLEDGLVLDPDSRLTQLGLISVCPDANYLLFESRSYGGEGLERLPDLAAKWAREVLGVKDAKPYIAPAVPDGAPADITVSLGVGENPAKRIAGNFEPDLMRELARGGLSVLVDKGGSEEERRRVESVLQPGMRTHHGAFAPFAAQIARSKLFAGYDSAAGHVASACGVPQIAIMNGFVSERMLARWKPNGILIRGDSPDPLAQVREALVSGAHNAARRGRILENP
;
A
#
# COMPACT_ATOMS: atom_id res chain seq x y z
N MET A 1 -6.06 24.96 -20.37
CA MET A 1 -4.72 24.54 -20.82
C MET A 1 -4.44 23.22 -20.14
N GLU A 2 -4.62 22.12 -20.86
CA GLU A 2 -4.24 20.80 -20.37
C GLU A 2 -2.73 20.78 -20.09
N SER A 3 -2.33 20.22 -18.95
CA SER A 3 -0.93 20.19 -18.55
C SER A 3 -0.15 19.27 -19.50
N THR A 4 1.12 19.59 -19.79
CA THR A 4 2.02 18.73 -20.58
C THR A 4 2.06 17.27 -20.07
N CYS A 5 1.93 17.06 -18.76
CA CYS A 5 1.81 15.72 -18.16
C CYS A 5 0.50 15.01 -18.55
N SER A 6 -0.60 15.73 -18.70
CA SER A 6 -1.89 15.17 -19.15
C SER A 6 -1.82 14.73 -20.61
N GLU A 7 -1.21 15.54 -21.47
CA GLU A 7 -0.97 15.18 -22.88
C GLU A 7 -0.11 13.92 -23.00
N LEU A 8 1.00 13.85 -22.24
CA LEU A 8 1.86 12.68 -22.21
C LEU A 8 1.12 11.43 -21.70
N LEU A 9 0.31 11.57 -20.65
CA LEU A 9 -0.52 10.49 -20.13
C LEU A 9 -1.48 9.96 -21.21
N ASP A 10 -2.17 10.85 -21.94
CA ASP A 10 -3.14 10.45 -22.96
C ASP A 10 -2.48 9.64 -24.08
N LEU A 11 -1.30 10.04 -24.55
CA LEU A 11 -0.51 9.25 -25.50
C LEU A 11 -0.18 7.87 -24.93
N CYS A 12 0.28 7.81 -23.67
CA CYS A 12 0.58 6.54 -23.01
C CYS A 12 -0.65 5.63 -22.92
N LEU A 13 -1.83 6.18 -22.60
CA LEU A 13 -3.08 5.44 -22.49
C LEU A 13 -3.57 4.93 -23.85
N ARG A 14 -3.35 5.68 -24.94
CA ARG A 14 -3.63 5.24 -26.32
C ARG A 14 -2.58 4.28 -26.89
N GLY A 15 -1.42 4.16 -26.24
CA GLY A 15 -0.30 3.36 -26.73
C GLY A 15 0.47 4.04 -27.88
N GLU A 16 0.29 5.34 -28.03
CA GLU A 16 0.94 6.18 -29.02
C GLU A 16 2.37 6.58 -28.55
N PRO A 17 3.29 6.85 -29.48
CA PRO A 17 4.61 7.35 -29.12
C PRO A 17 4.55 8.80 -28.61
N TRP A 18 5.49 9.17 -27.75
CA TRP A 18 5.74 10.55 -27.32
C TRP A 18 7.03 11.07 -27.98
N THR A 19 7.18 12.40 -28.03
CA THR A 19 8.41 13.04 -28.49
C THR A 19 9.36 13.30 -27.31
N ASP A 20 10.65 13.45 -27.59
CA ASP A 20 11.64 13.83 -26.57
C ASP A 20 11.31 15.18 -25.92
N ASP A 21 10.91 16.18 -26.72
CA ASP A 21 10.50 17.51 -26.24
C ASP A 21 9.32 17.44 -25.25
N LEU A 22 8.30 16.62 -25.56
CA LEU A 22 7.15 16.46 -24.69
C LEU A 22 7.55 15.85 -23.34
N LEU A 23 8.42 14.84 -23.38
CA LEU A 23 8.93 14.20 -22.17
C LEU A 23 9.79 15.16 -21.34
N ASP A 24 10.71 15.90 -21.97
CA ASP A 24 11.57 16.87 -21.29
C ASP A 24 10.74 17.94 -20.58
N ARG A 25 9.77 18.53 -21.28
CA ARG A 25 8.84 19.50 -20.69
C ARG A 25 8.00 18.91 -19.57
N ALA A 26 7.57 17.64 -19.66
CA ALA A 26 6.83 16.98 -18.59
C ALA A 26 7.69 16.76 -17.33
N LEU A 27 8.99 16.46 -17.50
CA LEU A 27 9.94 16.25 -16.41
C LEU A 27 10.33 17.57 -15.72
N GLU A 28 10.35 18.70 -16.43
CA GLU A 28 10.62 20.02 -15.84
C GLU A 28 9.52 20.49 -14.87
N ILE A 29 8.26 20.08 -15.07
CA ILE A 29 7.13 20.55 -14.25
C ILE A 29 7.27 20.07 -12.81
N GLY A 30 7.57 21.03 -11.92
CA GLY A 30 7.75 20.79 -10.49
C GLY A 30 8.83 19.74 -10.22
N GLU A 31 9.89 19.70 -11.03
CA GLU A 31 11.01 18.75 -10.89
C GLU A 31 10.53 17.29 -10.92
N GLY A 32 9.63 17.01 -11.87
CA GLY A 32 9.04 15.69 -12.10
C GLY A 32 7.94 15.29 -11.11
N ARG A 33 7.56 16.16 -10.16
CA ARG A 33 6.48 15.85 -9.20
C ARG A 33 5.12 15.69 -9.90
N ALA A 34 4.81 16.55 -10.87
CA ALA A 34 3.57 16.44 -11.64
C ALA A 34 3.57 15.21 -12.54
N PHE A 35 4.71 14.89 -13.16
CA PHE A 35 4.89 13.65 -13.92
C PHE A 35 4.61 12.43 -13.05
N LEU A 36 5.14 12.40 -11.82
CA LEU A 36 4.90 11.33 -10.86
C LEU A 36 3.41 11.18 -10.50
N SER A 37 2.73 12.26 -10.11
CA SER A 37 1.34 12.19 -9.66
C SER A 37 0.31 12.01 -10.79
N ILE A 38 0.58 12.54 -11.98
CA ILE A 38 -0.37 12.49 -13.10
C ILE A 38 -0.12 11.27 -13.97
N VAL A 39 1.12 11.03 -14.39
CA VAL A 39 1.44 9.99 -15.38
C VAL A 39 1.74 8.66 -14.67
N VAL A 40 2.73 8.68 -13.78
CA VAL A 40 3.31 7.46 -13.18
C VAL A 40 2.32 6.75 -12.27
N GLU A 41 1.61 7.50 -11.43
CA GLU A 41 0.55 6.95 -10.57
C GLU A 41 -0.61 6.40 -11.40
N ARG A 42 -1.09 7.14 -12.41
CA ARG A 42 -2.18 6.66 -13.27
C ARG A 42 -1.84 5.36 -14.00
N LEU A 43 -0.66 5.27 -14.60
CA LEU A 43 -0.23 4.05 -15.29
C LEU A 43 -0.10 2.85 -14.33
N GLY A 44 0.26 3.08 -13.07
CA GLY A 44 0.32 2.04 -12.04
C GLY A 44 -1.05 1.61 -11.52
N ASP A 45 -1.92 2.58 -11.24
CA ASP A 45 -3.19 2.37 -10.54
C ASP A 45 -4.31 1.86 -11.44
N LEU A 46 -4.13 1.89 -12.77
CA LEU A 46 -5.06 1.24 -13.69
C LEU A 46 -4.97 -0.30 -13.65
N PHE A 47 -3.81 -0.85 -13.24
CA PHE A 47 -3.53 -2.29 -13.21
C PHE A 47 -3.73 -2.98 -14.57
N GLU A 48 -3.57 -2.29 -15.69
CA GLU A 48 -3.73 -2.88 -17.02
C GLU A 48 -2.42 -3.53 -17.50
N PRO A 49 -2.38 -4.84 -17.82
CA PRO A 49 -1.16 -5.52 -18.26
C PRO A 49 -0.46 -4.82 -19.44
N ARG A 50 -1.22 -4.32 -20.42
CA ARG A 50 -0.68 -3.59 -21.57
C ARG A 50 0.14 -2.34 -21.17
N LEU A 51 -0.26 -1.68 -20.08
CA LEU A 51 0.40 -0.45 -19.63
C LEU A 51 1.73 -0.72 -18.94
N CYS A 52 2.03 -1.97 -18.55
CA CYS A 52 3.33 -2.33 -17.98
C CYS A 52 4.44 -2.14 -19.03
N GLN A 53 4.20 -2.50 -20.29
CA GLN A 53 5.17 -2.28 -21.36
C GLN A 53 5.32 -0.79 -21.70
N THR A 54 4.22 -0.03 -21.73
CA THR A 54 4.27 1.43 -21.88
C THR A 54 5.07 2.08 -20.76
N TYR A 55 4.81 1.69 -19.51
CA TYR A 55 5.56 2.17 -18.35
C TYR A 55 7.06 1.88 -18.48
N ARG A 56 7.43 0.65 -18.87
CA ARG A 56 8.84 0.26 -19.04
C ARG A 56 9.55 1.10 -20.10
N ARG A 57 8.91 1.36 -21.26
CA ARG A 57 9.47 2.23 -22.31
C ARG A 57 9.64 3.65 -21.81
N LEU A 58 8.57 4.24 -21.28
CA LEU A 58 8.56 5.60 -20.75
C LEU A 58 9.67 5.80 -19.71
N PHE A 59 9.77 4.88 -18.76
CA PHE A 59 10.76 5.03 -17.70
C PHE A 59 12.20 4.70 -18.12
N ALA A 60 12.41 3.89 -19.15
CA ALA A 60 13.74 3.74 -19.73
C ALA A 60 14.23 5.08 -20.29
N ASP A 61 13.37 5.82 -21.00
CA ASP A 61 13.69 7.15 -21.54
C ASP A 61 13.94 8.16 -20.41
N VAL A 62 13.08 8.16 -19.39
CA VAL A 62 13.23 9.01 -18.19
C VAL A 62 14.56 8.73 -17.49
N ILE A 63 14.94 7.46 -17.33
CA ILE A 63 16.21 7.09 -16.70
C ILE A 63 17.39 7.54 -17.57
N ALA A 64 17.34 7.34 -18.88
CA ALA A 64 18.39 7.78 -19.80
C ALA A 64 18.63 9.30 -19.72
N LYS A 65 17.58 10.09 -19.51
CA LYS A 65 17.64 11.56 -19.38
C LYS A 65 18.09 12.01 -17.99
N MET A 66 17.50 11.45 -16.92
CA MET A 66 17.68 11.96 -15.55
C MET A 66 18.83 11.29 -14.79
N ARG A 67 19.11 10.01 -15.08
CA ARG A 67 20.09 9.16 -14.38
C ARG A 67 20.75 8.18 -15.37
N PRO A 68 21.51 8.68 -16.37
CA PRO A 68 22.11 7.85 -17.40
C PRO A 68 23.06 6.76 -16.84
N ASP A 69 23.58 6.96 -15.63
CA ASP A 69 24.38 5.97 -14.89
C ASP A 69 23.59 4.70 -14.53
N LEU A 70 22.25 4.77 -14.49
CA LEU A 70 21.37 3.63 -14.28
C LEU A 70 20.99 2.90 -15.57
N THR A 71 21.25 3.47 -16.75
CA THR A 71 20.93 2.83 -18.05
C THR A 71 21.54 1.43 -18.21
N PRO A 72 22.82 1.18 -17.83
CA PRO A 72 23.39 -0.17 -17.86
C PRO A 72 22.71 -1.16 -16.91
N ARG A 73 21.98 -0.66 -15.89
CA ARG A 73 21.24 -1.46 -14.91
C ARG A 73 19.79 -1.73 -15.32
N LEU A 74 19.34 -1.31 -16.50
CA LEU A 74 17.99 -1.63 -16.95
C LEU A 74 17.85 -3.14 -17.25
N ARG A 75 16.92 -3.82 -16.58
CA ARG A 75 16.70 -5.26 -16.75
C ARG A 75 16.14 -5.59 -18.13
N LYS A 76 16.78 -6.54 -18.83
CA LYS A 76 16.37 -7.01 -20.17
C LYS A 76 15.49 -8.26 -20.14
N THR A 77 15.62 -9.09 -19.11
CA THR A 77 14.89 -10.35 -18.97
C THR A 77 14.49 -10.58 -17.51
N THR A 78 13.37 -11.25 -17.29
CA THR A 78 12.94 -11.75 -15.98
C THR A 78 12.85 -13.27 -16.03
N GLY A 79 13.30 -13.94 -14.98
CA GLY A 79 12.97 -15.35 -14.74
C GLY A 79 14.17 -16.26 -14.58
N VAL A 80 14.57 -16.46 -13.33
CA VAL A 80 15.14 -17.73 -12.88
C VAL A 80 14.19 -18.26 -11.81
N GLY A 81 14.06 -19.58 -11.68
CA GLY A 81 13.28 -20.17 -10.59
C GLY A 81 13.92 -19.88 -9.22
N PRO A 82 13.22 -20.16 -8.11
CA PRO A 82 13.82 -20.04 -6.78
C PRO A 82 15.09 -20.91 -6.69
N VAL A 83 16.17 -20.33 -6.16
CA VAL A 83 17.44 -21.01 -5.93
C VAL A 83 17.68 -21.20 -4.43
N PRO A 84 18.42 -22.24 -4.00
CA PRO A 84 18.92 -22.31 -2.63
C PRO A 84 19.71 -21.04 -2.30
N CYS A 85 19.44 -20.44 -1.15
CA CYS A 85 20.12 -19.24 -0.68
C CYS A 85 20.21 -19.22 0.84
N SER A 86 21.23 -18.55 1.38
CA SER A 86 21.42 -18.29 2.80
C SER A 86 20.77 -16.97 3.25
N ARG A 87 20.41 -16.11 2.30
CA ARG A 87 19.78 -14.81 2.56
C ARG A 87 18.71 -14.50 1.52
N VAL A 88 17.60 -13.94 1.99
CA VAL A 88 16.49 -13.44 1.17
C VAL A 88 16.22 -11.99 1.51
N TYR A 89 16.33 -11.11 0.53
CA TYR A 89 15.92 -9.72 0.61
C TYR A 89 14.49 -9.58 0.11
N VAL A 90 13.62 -8.96 0.89
CA VAL A 90 12.27 -8.59 0.43
C VAL A 90 12.21 -7.07 0.34
N LEU A 91 11.89 -6.54 -0.84
CA LEU A 91 11.89 -5.10 -1.07
C LEU A 91 10.56 -4.47 -0.66
N SER A 92 10.61 -3.34 0.04
CA SER A 92 9.42 -2.55 0.36
C SER A 92 8.78 -1.97 -0.90
N ARG A 93 7.45 -1.95 -0.97
CA ARG A 93 6.67 -1.17 -1.94
C ARG A 93 6.60 0.32 -1.59
N ILE A 94 7.29 0.74 -0.53
CA ILE A 94 7.41 2.10 0.02
C ILE A 94 6.14 2.61 0.71
N THR A 95 4.95 2.29 0.22
CA THR A 95 3.72 2.69 0.91
C THR A 95 3.34 1.67 1.98
N LEU A 96 3.04 2.16 3.19
CA LEU A 96 2.73 1.30 4.34
C LEU A 96 1.60 0.30 4.06
N GLY A 97 0.52 0.76 3.42
CA GLY A 97 -0.62 -0.10 3.08
C GLY A 97 -0.25 -1.22 2.10
N ALA A 98 0.59 -0.93 1.10
CA ALA A 98 1.06 -1.92 0.15
C ALA A 98 2.03 -2.91 0.79
N ASP A 99 2.86 -2.46 1.75
CA ASP A 99 3.71 -3.37 2.50
C ASP A 99 2.90 -4.32 3.38
N VAL A 100 1.86 -3.84 4.04
CA VAL A 100 0.96 -4.70 4.80
C VAL A 100 0.19 -5.66 3.89
N ALA A 101 -0.39 -5.17 2.78
CA ALA A 101 -1.26 -5.99 1.93
C ALA A 101 -0.51 -6.96 1.02
N VAL A 102 0.71 -6.61 0.58
CA VAL A 102 1.43 -7.36 -0.47
C VAL A 102 2.79 -7.81 0.03
N THR A 103 3.64 -6.90 0.48
CA THR A 103 5.02 -7.24 0.84
C THR A 103 5.09 -8.22 2.01
N SER A 104 4.21 -8.09 3.00
CA SER A 104 4.11 -9.01 4.13
C SER A 104 3.75 -10.44 3.71
N VAL A 105 2.99 -10.62 2.62
CA VAL A 105 2.71 -11.94 2.05
C VAL A 105 4.01 -12.57 1.55
N LEU A 106 4.88 -11.79 0.90
CA LEU A 106 6.18 -12.26 0.42
C LEU A 106 7.16 -12.48 1.59
N LEU A 107 7.11 -11.67 2.66
CA LEU A 107 7.86 -11.91 3.89
C LEU A 107 7.45 -13.24 4.56
N ASP A 108 6.16 -13.49 4.69
CA ASP A 108 5.64 -14.76 5.23
C ASP A 108 6.06 -15.95 4.35
N ALA A 109 5.95 -15.80 3.02
CA ALA A 109 6.39 -16.82 2.08
C ALA A 109 7.90 -17.07 2.15
N ALA A 110 8.73 -16.03 2.25
CA ALA A 110 10.18 -16.15 2.36
C ALA A 110 10.58 -16.93 3.61
N LYS A 111 10.01 -16.58 4.77
CA LYS A 111 10.25 -17.28 6.04
C LYS A 111 9.92 -18.77 5.95
N LYS A 112 8.79 -19.12 5.31
CA LYS A 112 8.34 -20.51 5.14
C LYS A 112 9.19 -21.28 4.15
N ARG A 113 9.58 -20.65 3.04
CA ARG A 113 10.33 -21.31 1.96
C ARG A 113 11.80 -21.50 2.31
N TYR A 114 12.36 -20.58 3.09
CA TYR A 114 13.77 -20.55 3.47
C TYR A 114 13.91 -20.44 5.00
N PRO A 115 13.55 -21.49 5.75
CA PRO A 115 13.53 -21.45 7.22
C PRO A 115 14.90 -21.20 7.85
N ASN A 116 15.98 -21.57 7.15
CA ASN A 116 17.36 -21.40 7.61
C ASN A 116 18.06 -20.18 7.02
N ALA A 117 17.40 -19.44 6.12
CA ALA A 117 17.96 -18.21 5.57
C ALA A 117 17.69 -17.03 6.50
N GLU A 118 18.58 -16.05 6.44
CA GLU A 118 18.35 -14.70 6.94
C GLU A 118 17.31 -14.01 6.05
N ILE A 119 16.26 -13.43 6.63
CA ILE A 119 15.22 -12.72 5.89
C ILE A 119 15.38 -11.24 6.20
N VAL A 120 15.72 -10.45 5.19
CA VAL A 120 16.04 -9.02 5.34
C VAL A 120 14.99 -8.19 4.63
N PHE A 121 14.28 -7.35 5.38
CA PHE A 121 13.35 -6.38 4.81
C PHE A 121 14.10 -5.10 4.42
N VAL A 122 14.10 -4.78 3.12
CA VAL A 122 14.80 -3.61 2.57
C VAL A 122 13.80 -2.47 2.44
N ALA A 123 13.84 -1.53 3.38
CA ALA A 123 12.78 -0.55 3.55
C ALA A 123 13.20 0.72 4.30
N PRO A 124 12.45 1.83 4.16
CA PRO A 124 12.52 2.92 5.13
C PRO A 124 12.17 2.44 6.55
N ARG A 125 12.75 3.06 7.59
CA ARG A 125 12.51 2.68 8.99
C ARG A 125 11.02 2.62 9.34
N LYS A 126 10.26 3.64 8.94
CA LYS A 126 8.80 3.74 9.15
C LYS A 126 8.02 2.52 8.63
N ASN A 127 8.51 1.85 7.59
CA ASN A 127 7.87 0.66 7.04
C ASN A 127 8.28 -0.60 7.82
N TYR A 128 9.55 -0.68 8.25
CA TYR A 128 10.05 -1.78 9.08
C TYR A 128 9.35 -1.84 10.45
N GLU A 129 9.00 -0.70 11.05
CA GLU A 129 8.30 -0.64 12.34
C GLU A 129 6.96 -1.42 12.36
N LEU A 130 6.36 -1.71 11.20
CA LEU A 130 5.18 -2.58 11.11
C LEU A 130 5.46 -4.06 11.37
N PHE A 131 6.72 -4.46 11.37
CA PHE A 131 7.20 -5.84 11.45
C PHE A 131 8.33 -6.02 12.46
N GLU A 132 8.67 -4.98 13.24
CA GLU A 132 9.90 -4.96 14.05
C GLU A 132 9.92 -5.97 15.21
N ASP A 133 8.76 -6.46 15.66
CA ASP A 133 8.64 -7.52 16.67
C ASP A 133 8.70 -8.93 16.04
N ASP A 134 8.83 -9.07 14.71
CA ASP A 134 9.03 -10.35 14.06
C ASP A 134 10.51 -10.78 14.17
N PRO A 135 10.86 -11.78 15.00
CA PRO A 135 12.26 -12.15 15.25
C PRO A 135 12.91 -12.83 14.04
N ARG A 136 12.14 -13.11 12.98
CA ARG A 136 12.63 -13.70 11.73
C ARG A 136 12.97 -12.66 10.67
N ILE A 137 12.83 -11.37 10.94
CA ILE A 137 13.09 -10.30 9.98
C ILE A 137 14.18 -9.38 10.50
N ASP A 138 15.25 -9.25 9.72
CA ASP A 138 16.26 -8.21 9.87
C ASP A 138 15.91 -6.98 9.01
N HIS A 139 16.44 -5.81 9.38
CA HIS A 139 16.18 -4.55 8.66
C HIS A 139 17.42 -4.07 7.90
N LEU A 140 17.27 -3.88 6.58
CA LEU A 140 18.20 -3.06 5.81
C LEU A 140 17.55 -1.71 5.52
N ALA A 141 18.05 -0.67 6.19
CA ALA A 141 17.54 0.69 6.01
C ALA A 141 17.79 1.19 4.59
N CYS A 142 16.71 1.47 3.86
CA CYS A 142 16.74 2.02 2.51
C CYS A 142 15.85 3.28 2.46
N PRO A 143 16.42 4.49 2.65
CA PRO A 143 15.66 5.73 2.57
C PRO A 143 15.05 5.93 1.18
N TYR A 144 13.82 6.47 1.15
CA TYR A 144 13.14 6.81 -0.09
C TYR A 144 12.43 8.16 0.05
N ALA A 145 12.74 9.10 -0.84
CA ALA A 145 12.21 10.46 -0.81
C ALA A 145 10.77 10.52 -1.36
N ARG A 146 9.79 10.01 -0.61
CA ARG A 146 8.39 9.93 -1.07
C ARG A 146 7.82 11.29 -1.46
N SER A 147 8.13 12.37 -0.74
CA SER A 147 7.67 13.73 -1.09
C SER A 147 8.72 14.52 -1.87
N GLY A 148 9.81 13.87 -2.27
CA GLY A 148 10.90 14.45 -3.04
C GLY A 148 10.67 14.43 -4.54
N THR A 149 11.64 14.99 -5.27
CA THR A 149 11.69 15.03 -6.73
C THR A 149 11.86 13.64 -7.32
N LEU A 150 11.66 13.53 -8.64
CA LEU A 150 11.90 12.27 -9.34
C LEU A 150 13.36 11.79 -9.21
N GLU A 151 14.32 12.71 -9.27
CA GLU A 151 15.74 12.38 -9.13
C GLU A 151 16.07 11.85 -7.72
N GLU A 152 15.54 12.50 -6.68
CA GLU A 152 15.71 12.06 -5.29
C GLU A 152 15.15 10.65 -5.07
N ARG A 153 14.03 10.31 -5.72
CA ARG A 153 13.45 8.95 -5.68
C ARG A 153 14.34 7.94 -6.43
N LEU A 154 14.87 8.28 -7.60
CA LEU A 154 15.78 7.42 -8.37
C LEU A 154 17.10 7.14 -7.64
N ARG A 155 17.55 8.05 -6.76
CA ARG A 155 18.73 7.85 -5.91
C ARG A 155 18.65 6.59 -5.06
N ALA A 156 17.45 6.21 -4.59
CA ALA A 156 17.27 4.98 -3.82
C ALA A 156 17.67 3.73 -4.63
N SER A 157 17.31 3.69 -5.92
CA SER A 157 17.70 2.60 -6.82
C SER A 157 19.21 2.59 -7.06
N ALA A 158 19.80 3.77 -7.28
CA ALA A 158 21.22 3.90 -7.57
C ALA A 158 22.13 3.44 -6.44
N SER A 159 21.76 3.77 -5.21
CA SER A 159 22.55 3.39 -4.03
C SER A 159 22.32 1.96 -3.56
N LEU A 160 21.37 1.23 -4.17
CA LEU A 160 21.02 -0.12 -3.75
C LEU A 160 21.64 -1.17 -4.68
N TRP A 161 22.53 -1.99 -4.12
CA TRP A 161 23.04 -3.20 -4.76
C TRP A 161 23.16 -4.31 -3.70
N LEU A 162 22.62 -5.49 -4.00
CA LEU A 162 22.51 -6.64 -3.11
C LEU A 162 23.25 -7.81 -3.76
N GLU A 163 24.39 -8.20 -3.18
CA GLU A 163 25.33 -9.13 -3.81
C GLU A 163 25.08 -10.60 -3.45
N ASP A 164 24.58 -10.89 -2.24
CA ASP A 164 24.69 -12.21 -1.60
C ASP A 164 23.35 -12.82 -1.17
N GLY A 165 22.31 -12.70 -2.00
CA GLY A 165 21.02 -13.31 -1.68
C GLY A 165 20.01 -13.27 -2.82
N LEU A 166 18.89 -13.95 -2.58
CA LEU A 166 17.70 -13.89 -3.41
C LEU A 166 16.93 -12.60 -3.11
N VAL A 167 16.53 -11.85 -4.13
CA VAL A 167 15.71 -10.66 -4.00
C VAL A 167 14.28 -10.98 -4.43
N LEU A 168 13.33 -10.84 -3.51
CA LEU A 168 11.90 -10.85 -3.78
C LEU A 168 11.40 -9.43 -3.93
N ASP A 169 10.91 -9.10 -5.11
CA ASP A 169 10.42 -7.77 -5.44
C ASP A 169 8.90 -7.78 -5.64
N PRO A 170 8.12 -7.20 -4.71
CA PRO A 170 6.67 -7.07 -4.80
C PRO A 170 6.21 -5.90 -5.70
N ASP A 171 6.93 -5.58 -6.78
CA ASP A 171 6.68 -4.39 -7.62
C ASP A 171 7.05 -3.09 -6.87
N SER A 172 8.28 -3.06 -6.35
CA SER A 172 8.86 -2.04 -5.47
C SER A 172 9.23 -0.76 -6.22
N ARG A 173 9.05 0.41 -5.59
CA ARG A 173 9.57 1.67 -6.13
C ARG A 173 11.11 1.77 -6.03
N LEU A 174 11.78 0.92 -5.25
CA LEU A 174 13.25 0.88 -5.12
C LEU A 174 13.96 0.30 -6.34
N THR A 175 13.29 -0.56 -7.09
CA THR A 175 13.71 -1.04 -8.42
C THR A 175 12.95 -0.30 -9.52
N GLN A 176 12.11 0.65 -9.08
CA GLN A 176 11.09 1.33 -9.84
C GLN A 176 10.27 0.38 -10.73
N LEU A 177 9.60 -0.53 -10.04
CA LEU A 177 8.64 -1.50 -10.54
C LEU A 177 9.30 -2.58 -11.43
N GLY A 178 10.44 -3.07 -10.95
CA GLY A 178 11.21 -4.16 -11.57
C GLY A 178 11.98 -3.79 -12.84
N LEU A 179 12.19 -2.49 -13.07
CA LEU A 179 12.92 -2.00 -14.23
C LEU A 179 14.44 -1.93 -13.98
N ILE A 180 14.85 -1.48 -12.80
CA ILE A 180 16.26 -1.24 -12.45
C ILE A 180 16.81 -2.43 -11.67
N SER A 181 17.94 -2.98 -12.11
CA SER A 181 18.66 -4.04 -11.42
C SER A 181 19.25 -3.57 -10.11
N VAL A 182 18.99 -4.30 -9.03
CA VAL A 182 19.57 -4.08 -7.68
C VAL A 182 20.33 -5.30 -7.18
N CYS A 183 20.47 -6.31 -8.02
CA CYS A 183 21.21 -7.56 -7.79
C CYS A 183 21.42 -8.25 -9.15
N PRO A 184 22.27 -9.29 -9.22
CA PRO A 184 22.34 -10.16 -10.40
C PRO A 184 20.96 -10.70 -10.80
N ASP A 185 20.67 -10.76 -12.10
CA ASP A 185 19.37 -11.18 -12.65
C ASP A 185 18.98 -12.61 -12.22
N ALA A 186 19.96 -13.49 -12.01
CA ALA A 186 19.73 -14.86 -11.57
C ALA A 186 19.16 -14.97 -10.15
N ASN A 187 19.29 -13.91 -9.36
CA ASN A 187 18.87 -13.86 -7.97
C ASN A 187 17.61 -13.00 -7.78
N TYR A 188 16.86 -12.71 -8.84
CA TYR A 188 15.77 -11.75 -8.79
C TYR A 188 14.41 -12.36 -9.16
N LEU A 189 13.46 -12.30 -8.24
CA LEU A 189 12.08 -12.75 -8.44
C LEU A 189 11.13 -11.57 -8.32
N LEU A 190 10.44 -11.26 -9.42
CA LEU A 190 9.47 -10.17 -9.50
C LEU A 190 8.04 -10.72 -9.39
N PHE A 191 7.29 -10.17 -8.44
CA PHE A 191 5.83 -10.18 -8.46
C PHE A 191 5.36 -8.88 -9.13
N GLU A 192 5.16 -8.90 -10.46
CA GLU A 192 4.68 -7.73 -11.21
C GLU A 192 3.18 -7.52 -10.95
N SER A 193 2.87 -6.90 -9.82
CA SER A 193 1.51 -6.77 -9.27
C SER A 193 0.51 -6.08 -10.22
N ARG A 194 1.01 -5.29 -11.17
CA ARG A 194 0.22 -4.57 -12.18
C ARG A 194 -0.33 -5.48 -13.28
N SER A 195 0.40 -6.52 -13.67
CA SER A 195 0.03 -7.43 -14.77
C SER A 195 -0.39 -8.82 -14.30
N TYR A 196 0.12 -9.27 -13.14
CA TYR A 196 -0.15 -10.60 -12.62
C TYR A 196 -1.65 -10.81 -12.37
N GLY A 197 -2.15 -12.00 -12.70
CA GLY A 197 -3.60 -12.28 -12.71
C GLY A 197 -4.34 -11.81 -13.97
N GLY A 198 -3.63 -11.35 -15.02
CA GLY A 198 -4.22 -11.01 -16.32
C GLY A 198 -5.22 -9.87 -16.20
N GLU A 199 -6.39 -9.98 -16.82
CA GLU A 199 -7.48 -8.98 -16.73
C GLU A 199 -8.41 -9.15 -15.51
N GLY A 200 -8.06 -10.05 -14.57
CA GLY A 200 -8.90 -10.37 -13.43
C GLY A 200 -9.04 -9.24 -12.40
N LEU A 201 -10.06 -9.38 -11.54
CA LEU A 201 -10.37 -8.46 -10.43
C LEU A 201 -9.94 -8.99 -9.05
N GLU A 202 -9.15 -10.06 -9.02
CA GLU A 202 -8.59 -10.64 -7.78
C GLU A 202 -7.83 -9.56 -6.98
N ARG A 203 -7.91 -9.59 -5.65
CA ARG A 203 -7.26 -8.57 -4.83
C ARG A 203 -5.76 -8.77 -4.80
N LEU A 204 -5.00 -7.70 -4.61
CA LEU A 204 -3.54 -7.76 -4.52
C LEU A 204 -3.00 -8.73 -3.48
N PRO A 205 -3.50 -8.82 -2.23
CA PRO A 205 -3.06 -9.86 -1.28
C PRO A 205 -3.30 -11.28 -1.80
N ASP A 206 -4.42 -11.53 -2.46
CA ASP A 206 -4.77 -12.86 -2.99
C ASP A 206 -3.85 -13.23 -4.17
N LEU A 207 -3.55 -12.26 -5.05
CA LEU A 207 -2.58 -12.42 -6.11
C LEU A 207 -1.16 -12.64 -5.59
N ALA A 208 -0.75 -11.92 -4.55
CA ALA A 208 0.56 -12.11 -3.94
C ALA A 208 0.70 -13.52 -3.34
N ALA A 209 -0.36 -14.03 -2.69
CA ALA A 209 -0.39 -15.39 -2.16
C ALA A 209 -0.38 -16.44 -3.29
N LYS A 210 -1.11 -16.19 -4.37
CA LYS A 210 -1.10 -17.02 -5.58
C LYS A 210 0.29 -17.06 -6.22
N TRP A 211 0.94 -15.92 -6.36
CA TRP A 211 2.33 -15.83 -6.84
C TRP A 211 3.28 -16.58 -5.92
N ALA A 212 3.17 -16.40 -4.60
CA ALA A 212 4.00 -17.13 -3.63
C ALA A 212 3.82 -18.65 -3.74
N ARG A 213 2.60 -19.12 -3.99
CA ARG A 213 2.33 -20.54 -4.21
C ARG A 213 2.99 -21.05 -5.50
N GLU A 214 2.86 -20.31 -6.59
CA GLU A 214 3.33 -20.73 -7.91
C GLU A 214 4.86 -20.62 -8.05
N VAL A 215 5.46 -19.56 -7.50
CA VAL A 215 6.88 -19.26 -7.65
C VAL A 215 7.70 -19.81 -6.49
N LEU A 216 7.21 -19.72 -5.27
CA LEU A 216 7.94 -20.17 -4.07
C LEU A 216 7.45 -21.52 -3.54
N GLY A 217 6.32 -22.05 -4.01
CA GLY A 217 5.75 -23.30 -3.51
C GLY A 217 5.04 -23.16 -2.15
N VAL A 218 4.75 -21.94 -1.69
CA VAL A 218 4.14 -21.67 -0.37
C VAL A 218 2.63 -21.48 -0.51
N LYS A 219 1.83 -22.41 0.00
CA LYS A 219 0.37 -22.45 -0.26
C LYS A 219 -0.45 -21.50 0.60
N ASP A 220 0.04 -21.12 1.78
CA ASP A 220 -0.69 -20.45 2.84
C ASP A 220 -0.06 -19.12 3.25
N ALA A 221 0.72 -18.51 2.35
CA ALA A 221 1.28 -17.17 2.56
C ALA A 221 0.14 -16.17 2.74
N LYS A 222 0.20 -15.34 3.78
CA LYS A 222 -0.88 -14.41 4.13
C LYS A 222 -0.35 -13.06 4.59
N PRO A 223 -1.14 -11.98 4.45
CA PRO A 223 -0.75 -10.69 4.96
C PRO A 223 -0.71 -10.70 6.49
N TYR A 224 0.22 -9.97 7.08
CA TYR A 224 0.35 -9.83 8.53
C TYR A 224 1.04 -8.52 8.91
N ILE A 225 1.07 -8.23 10.20
CA ILE A 225 1.91 -7.23 10.84
C ILE A 225 2.47 -7.80 12.15
N ALA A 226 3.59 -7.25 12.62
CA ALA A 226 4.19 -7.53 13.93
C ALA A 226 4.86 -6.25 14.47
N PRO A 227 4.12 -5.18 14.77
CA PRO A 227 4.67 -3.97 15.36
C PRO A 227 4.90 -4.14 16.87
N ALA A 228 5.76 -3.30 17.43
CA ALA A 228 5.88 -3.16 18.88
C ALA A 228 4.51 -2.86 19.52
N VAL A 229 4.14 -3.63 20.54
CA VAL A 229 2.85 -3.49 21.22
C VAL A 229 2.90 -2.31 22.21
N PRO A 230 2.06 -1.27 22.05
CA PRO A 230 2.05 -0.16 22.97
C PRO A 230 1.30 -0.52 24.26
N ASP A 231 1.73 0.10 25.35
CA ASP A 231 1.11 0.02 26.66
C ASP A 231 -0.34 0.53 26.66
N GLY A 232 -1.15 0.00 27.58
CA GLY A 232 -2.52 0.44 27.82
C GLY A 232 -3.59 -0.38 27.08
N ALA A 233 -4.84 -0.17 27.49
CA ALA A 233 -5.99 -0.91 26.96
C ALA A 233 -6.30 -0.49 25.51
N PRO A 234 -6.61 -1.48 24.63
CA PRO A 234 -7.02 -1.17 23.27
C PRO A 234 -8.35 -0.41 23.25
N ALA A 235 -8.56 0.41 22.22
CA ALA A 235 -9.89 0.95 21.94
C ALA A 235 -10.79 -0.12 21.31
N ASP A 236 -12.09 -0.04 21.58
CA ASP A 236 -13.06 -0.90 20.90
C ASP A 236 -13.13 -0.57 19.40
N ILE A 237 -13.08 0.72 19.05
CA ILE A 237 -13.12 1.22 17.68
C ILE A 237 -11.87 2.04 17.40
N THR A 238 -11.19 1.74 16.30
CA THR A 238 -10.09 2.54 15.76
C THR A 238 -10.52 3.24 14.47
N VAL A 239 -10.19 4.53 14.35
CA VAL A 239 -10.63 5.37 13.22
C VAL A 239 -9.44 6.04 12.55
N SER A 240 -9.37 6.02 11.22
CA SER A 240 -8.44 6.87 10.46
C SER A 240 -9.17 7.62 9.36
N LEU A 241 -9.11 8.95 9.44
CA LEU A 241 -9.68 9.86 8.43
C LEU A 241 -8.59 10.43 7.50
N GLY A 242 -7.35 9.95 7.62
CA GLY A 242 -6.24 10.34 6.76
C GLY A 242 -6.47 9.87 5.32
N VAL A 243 -6.16 10.74 4.36
CA VAL A 243 -6.30 10.46 2.91
C VAL A 243 -4.94 10.43 2.22
N GLY A 244 -3.85 10.60 2.97
CA GLY A 244 -2.49 10.45 2.47
C GLY A 244 -2.15 11.48 1.41
N GLU A 245 -2.58 12.72 1.64
CA GLU A 245 -2.39 13.89 0.75
C GLU A 245 -3.11 13.77 -0.60
N ASN A 246 -4.08 12.86 -0.73
CA ASN A 246 -4.96 12.77 -1.90
C ASN A 246 -6.39 13.24 -1.58
N PRO A 247 -6.76 14.50 -1.87
CA PRO A 247 -8.09 15.04 -1.60
C PRO A 247 -9.22 14.26 -2.28
N ALA A 248 -8.97 13.57 -3.40
CA ALA A 248 -10.00 12.81 -4.11
C ALA A 248 -10.51 11.60 -3.33
N LYS A 249 -9.73 11.09 -2.36
CA LYS A 249 -10.17 10.01 -1.46
C LYS A 249 -11.15 10.48 -0.39
N ARG A 250 -11.25 11.80 -0.18
CA ARG A 250 -12.11 12.39 0.84
C ARG A 250 -13.53 12.54 0.31
N ILE A 251 -14.53 12.33 1.18
CA ILE A 251 -15.90 12.73 0.89
C ILE A 251 -16.11 14.16 1.39
N ALA A 252 -16.66 15.02 0.54
CA ALA A 252 -16.88 16.42 0.86
C ALA A 252 -18.04 16.63 1.84
N GLY A 253 -18.18 17.86 2.35
CA GLY A 253 -19.29 18.26 3.20
C GLY A 253 -19.21 17.69 4.62
N ASN A 254 -20.37 17.32 5.17
CA ASN A 254 -20.54 16.95 6.59
C ASN A 254 -20.29 15.46 6.89
N PHE A 255 -19.83 14.68 5.91
CA PHE A 255 -19.67 13.24 6.05
C PHE A 255 -18.78 12.86 7.25
N GLU A 256 -17.61 13.49 7.41
CA GLU A 256 -16.68 13.22 8.51
C GLU A 256 -17.28 13.56 9.89
N PRO A 257 -17.81 14.79 10.15
CA PRO A 257 -18.52 15.08 11.39
C PRO A 257 -19.64 14.08 11.70
N ASP A 258 -20.41 13.70 10.69
CA ASP A 258 -21.55 12.80 10.88
C ASP A 258 -21.12 11.37 11.17
N LEU A 259 -20.09 10.87 10.47
CA LEU A 259 -19.45 9.58 10.76
C LEU A 259 -18.96 9.51 12.20
N MET A 260 -18.25 10.54 12.67
CA MET A 260 -17.74 10.59 14.05
C MET A 260 -18.88 10.59 15.07
N ARG A 261 -19.99 11.27 14.78
CA ARG A 261 -21.19 11.24 15.63
C ARG A 261 -21.83 9.86 15.68
N GLU A 262 -21.93 9.15 14.56
CA GLU A 262 -22.47 7.79 14.54
C GLU A 262 -21.61 6.81 15.35
N LEU A 263 -20.28 6.90 15.20
CA LEU A 263 -19.35 6.04 15.94
C LEU A 263 -19.38 6.32 17.46
N ALA A 264 -19.65 7.56 17.89
CA ALA A 264 -19.76 7.91 19.31
C ALA A 264 -21.02 7.38 19.99
N ARG A 265 -22.12 7.15 19.25
CA ARG A 265 -23.43 6.78 19.83
C ARG A 265 -23.43 5.43 20.56
N GLY A 266 -22.51 4.53 20.22
CA GLY A 266 -22.48 3.16 20.76
C GLY A 266 -21.90 3.03 22.16
N GLY A 267 -21.39 4.11 22.79
CA GLY A 267 -20.74 4.06 24.10
C GLY A 267 -19.42 3.29 24.15
N LEU A 268 -18.96 2.77 23.00
CA LEU A 268 -17.69 2.08 22.83
C LEU A 268 -16.54 3.08 22.84
N SER A 269 -15.38 2.64 23.35
CA SER A 269 -14.19 3.48 23.34
C SER A 269 -13.65 3.66 21.92
N VAL A 270 -13.42 4.91 21.51
CA VAL A 270 -12.95 5.25 20.16
C VAL A 270 -11.56 5.86 20.23
N LEU A 271 -10.63 5.37 19.40
CA LEU A 271 -9.32 5.96 19.18
C LEU A 271 -9.21 6.45 17.73
N VAL A 272 -8.91 7.74 17.58
CA VAL A 272 -8.84 8.41 16.27
C VAL A 272 -7.39 8.77 15.94
N ASP A 273 -6.88 8.28 14.81
CA ASP A 273 -5.62 8.74 14.24
C ASP A 273 -5.76 10.16 13.70
N LYS A 274 -4.86 11.05 14.13
CA LYS A 274 -4.87 12.46 13.73
C LYS A 274 -4.30 12.69 12.32
N GLY A 275 -3.78 11.67 11.65
CA GLY A 275 -3.21 11.80 10.31
C GLY A 275 -1.73 12.20 10.31
N GLY A 276 -1.17 12.29 9.10
CA GLY A 276 0.28 12.44 8.91
C GLY A 276 0.76 13.86 8.68
N SER A 277 -0.14 14.79 8.35
CA SER A 277 0.17 16.20 8.10
C SER A 277 -0.53 17.13 9.09
N GLU A 278 -0.03 18.36 9.20
CA GLU A 278 -0.63 19.40 10.04
C GLU A 278 -2.06 19.75 9.60
N GLU A 279 -2.32 19.73 8.29
CA GLU A 279 -3.65 19.98 7.74
C GLU A 279 -4.62 18.84 8.09
N GLU A 280 -4.21 17.58 7.90
CA GLU A 280 -5.01 16.43 8.31
C GLU A 280 -5.31 16.48 9.81
N ARG A 281 -4.32 16.83 10.63
CA ARG A 281 -4.47 16.94 12.08
C ARG A 281 -5.53 17.95 12.48
N ARG A 282 -5.46 19.18 11.97
CA ARG A 282 -6.46 20.23 12.28
C ARG A 282 -7.86 19.82 11.84
N ARG A 283 -7.97 19.18 10.67
CA ARG A 283 -9.24 18.67 10.14
C ARG A 283 -9.82 17.55 11.00
N VAL A 284 -9.00 16.60 11.45
CA VAL A 284 -9.47 15.51 12.32
C VAL A 284 -9.87 16.05 13.69
N GLU A 285 -9.09 16.96 14.26
CA GLU A 285 -9.38 17.59 15.56
C GLU A 285 -10.71 18.35 15.55
N SER A 286 -11.10 18.97 14.44
CA SER A 286 -12.35 19.73 14.36
C SER A 286 -13.63 18.88 14.32
N VAL A 287 -13.51 17.57 14.08
CA VAL A 287 -14.66 16.64 13.99
C VAL A 287 -14.77 15.65 15.16
N LEU A 288 -13.84 15.73 16.11
CA LEU A 288 -13.83 14.87 17.30
C LEU A 288 -15.10 15.03 18.14
N GLN A 289 -15.55 13.93 18.74
CA GLN A 289 -16.66 13.92 19.70
C GLN A 289 -16.12 13.82 21.13
N PRO A 290 -16.88 14.28 22.15
CA PRO A 290 -16.50 14.12 23.55
C PRO A 290 -16.21 12.65 23.91
N GLY A 291 -15.15 12.42 24.68
CA GLY A 291 -14.74 11.09 25.13
C GLY A 291 -13.90 10.27 24.14
N MET A 292 -13.74 10.74 22.89
CA MET A 292 -12.84 10.10 21.93
C MET A 292 -11.37 10.32 22.31
N ARG A 293 -10.59 9.24 22.30
CA ARG A 293 -9.13 9.30 22.43
C ARG A 293 -8.51 9.59 21.06
N THR A 294 -7.29 10.12 21.08
CA THR A 294 -6.56 10.41 19.84
C THR A 294 -5.17 9.79 19.84
N HIS A 295 -4.70 9.43 18.65
CA HIS A 295 -3.33 8.99 18.39
C HIS A 295 -2.61 10.03 17.53
N HIS A 296 -1.35 10.32 17.88
CA HIS A 296 -0.46 11.18 17.10
C HIS A 296 0.98 10.66 17.21
N GLY A 297 1.65 10.46 16.08
CA GLY A 297 3.03 10.02 16.05
C GLY A 297 3.26 8.94 14.99
N ALA A 298 4.18 8.02 15.27
CA ALA A 298 4.48 6.89 14.40
C ALA A 298 3.21 6.05 14.13
N PHE A 299 3.15 5.45 12.93
CA PHE A 299 1.99 4.67 12.51
C PHE A 299 1.97 3.28 13.14
N ALA A 300 3.12 2.66 13.42
CA ALA A 300 3.19 1.31 13.96
C ALA A 300 2.46 1.13 15.31
N PRO A 301 2.57 2.04 16.30
CA PRO A 301 1.75 1.96 17.50
C PRO A 301 0.24 2.04 17.23
N PHE A 302 -0.20 2.82 16.23
CA PHE A 302 -1.61 2.83 15.81
C PHE A 302 -2.02 1.52 15.14
N ALA A 303 -1.15 0.94 14.30
CA ALA A 303 -1.37 -0.37 13.71
C ALA A 303 -1.55 -1.47 14.79
N ALA A 304 -0.77 -1.41 15.86
CA ALA A 304 -0.92 -2.30 17.02
C ALA A 304 -2.25 -2.08 17.78
N GLN A 305 -2.77 -0.85 17.82
CA GLN A 305 -4.10 -0.56 18.35
C GLN A 305 -5.21 -1.13 17.46
N ILE A 306 -5.08 -1.00 16.12
CA ILE A 306 -6.03 -1.59 15.17
C ILE A 306 -6.06 -3.11 15.34
N ALA A 307 -4.90 -3.77 15.44
CA ALA A 307 -4.81 -5.23 15.59
C ALA A 307 -5.55 -5.77 16.82
N ARG A 308 -5.78 -4.92 17.84
CA ARG A 308 -6.44 -5.26 19.10
C ARG A 308 -7.85 -4.67 19.23
N SER A 309 -8.33 -3.94 18.22
CA SER A 309 -9.66 -3.33 18.25
C SER A 309 -10.75 -4.32 17.79
N LYS A 310 -12.00 -4.00 18.11
CA LYS A 310 -13.17 -4.79 17.69
C LYS A 310 -13.68 -4.36 16.31
N LEU A 311 -13.37 -3.12 15.91
CA LEU A 311 -13.79 -2.53 14.65
C LEU A 311 -12.79 -1.47 14.19
N PHE A 312 -12.47 -1.48 12.89
CA PHE A 312 -11.83 -0.36 12.21
C PHE A 312 -12.85 0.38 11.32
N ALA A 313 -12.79 1.72 11.29
CA ALA A 313 -13.57 2.52 10.34
C ALA A 313 -12.72 3.65 9.76
N GLY A 314 -12.79 3.88 8.45
CA GLY A 314 -12.00 4.96 7.86
C GLY A 314 -11.92 4.94 6.35
N TYR A 315 -11.19 5.91 5.81
CA TYR A 315 -10.91 5.96 4.38
C TYR A 315 -9.89 4.90 3.94
N ASP A 316 -9.82 4.70 2.62
CA ASP A 316 -8.79 3.92 1.93
C ASP A 316 -7.36 4.38 2.28
N SER A 317 -6.77 3.70 3.26
CA SER A 317 -5.50 4.04 3.89
C SER A 317 -4.78 2.78 4.36
N ALA A 318 -3.53 2.95 4.81
CA ALA A 318 -2.75 1.85 5.39
C ALA A 318 -3.49 1.16 6.56
N ALA A 319 -4.30 1.90 7.32
CA ALA A 319 -5.03 1.39 8.47
C ALA A 319 -6.07 0.31 8.09
N GLY A 320 -6.77 0.46 6.96
CA GLY A 320 -7.70 -0.56 6.46
C GLY A 320 -7.00 -1.85 6.04
N HIS A 321 -5.78 -1.75 5.49
CA HIS A 321 -4.97 -2.93 5.19
C HIS A 321 -4.46 -3.63 6.45
N VAL A 322 -4.11 -2.88 7.50
CA VAL A 322 -3.80 -3.46 8.82
C VAL A 322 -5.00 -4.22 9.38
N ALA A 323 -6.19 -3.60 9.41
CA ALA A 323 -7.41 -4.28 9.86
C ALA A 323 -7.66 -5.56 9.06
N SER A 324 -7.47 -5.50 7.74
CA SER A 324 -7.60 -6.66 6.84
C SER A 324 -6.63 -7.79 7.15
N ALA A 325 -5.37 -7.47 7.46
CA ALA A 325 -4.32 -8.44 7.77
C ALA A 325 -4.55 -9.11 9.14
N CYS A 326 -5.06 -8.35 10.11
CA CYS A 326 -5.37 -8.84 11.46
C CYS A 326 -6.73 -9.55 11.57
N GLY A 327 -7.54 -9.55 10.51
CA GLY A 327 -8.91 -10.09 10.54
C GLY A 327 -9.88 -9.27 11.39
N VAL A 328 -9.56 -7.99 11.62
CA VAL A 328 -10.41 -7.05 12.37
C VAL A 328 -11.58 -6.65 11.47
N PRO A 329 -12.84 -6.77 11.94
CA PRO A 329 -13.99 -6.25 11.22
C PRO A 329 -13.78 -4.79 10.83
N GLN A 330 -14.17 -4.40 9.63
CA GLN A 330 -13.96 -3.03 9.18
C GLN A 330 -15.07 -2.48 8.29
N ILE A 331 -15.21 -1.15 8.35
CA ILE A 331 -15.98 -0.32 7.43
C ILE A 331 -14.95 0.57 6.70
N ALA A 332 -14.64 0.21 5.46
CA ALA A 332 -13.70 0.94 4.64
C ALA A 332 -14.44 1.81 3.62
N ILE A 333 -14.09 3.09 3.58
CA ILE A 333 -14.69 4.07 2.69
C ILE A 333 -13.70 4.36 1.57
N MET A 334 -14.04 3.95 0.35
CA MET A 334 -13.19 4.17 -0.83
C MET A 334 -13.82 5.22 -1.74
N ASN A 335 -13.07 6.27 -2.05
CA ASN A 335 -13.45 7.33 -2.99
C ASN A 335 -12.26 7.64 -3.90
N GLY A 336 -12.51 8.32 -5.02
CA GLY A 336 -11.45 8.83 -5.90
C GLY A 336 -10.59 7.73 -6.56
N PHE A 337 -11.08 6.49 -6.65
CA PHE A 337 -10.41 5.43 -7.39
C PHE A 337 -10.49 5.71 -8.89
N VAL A 338 -9.42 5.35 -9.61
CA VAL A 338 -9.27 5.69 -11.03
C VAL A 338 -10.00 4.74 -11.99
N SER A 339 -10.39 3.58 -11.49
CA SER A 339 -11.11 2.52 -12.22
C SER A 339 -11.74 1.53 -11.24
N GLU A 340 -12.77 0.80 -11.68
CA GLU A 340 -13.33 -0.33 -10.92
C GLU A 340 -12.29 -1.41 -10.61
N ARG A 341 -11.28 -1.53 -11.47
CA ARG A 341 -10.18 -2.46 -11.27
C ARG A 341 -9.29 -2.03 -10.11
N MET A 342 -8.93 -0.76 -10.02
CA MET A 342 -8.19 -0.23 -8.86
C MET A 342 -8.94 -0.54 -7.56
N LEU A 343 -10.25 -0.27 -7.55
CA LEU A 343 -11.11 -0.54 -6.40
C LEU A 343 -11.09 -2.03 -6.01
N ALA A 344 -11.24 -2.92 -6.99
CA ALA A 344 -11.20 -4.36 -6.74
C ALA A 344 -9.84 -4.83 -6.23
N ARG A 345 -8.73 -4.34 -6.81
CA ARG A 345 -7.36 -4.71 -6.44
C ARG A 345 -7.03 -4.34 -4.99
N TRP A 346 -7.49 -3.19 -4.52
CA TRP A 346 -7.23 -2.67 -3.17
C TRP A 346 -8.34 -2.96 -2.15
N LYS A 347 -9.42 -3.65 -2.56
CA LYS A 347 -10.57 -3.92 -1.71
C LYS A 347 -10.14 -4.61 -0.40
N PRO A 348 -10.48 -4.04 0.78
CA PRO A 348 -10.13 -4.63 2.07
C PRO A 348 -10.97 -5.87 2.43
N ASN A 349 -10.55 -6.61 3.46
CA ASN A 349 -11.35 -7.68 4.07
C ASN A 349 -12.44 -7.07 4.99
N GLY A 350 -13.56 -6.60 4.43
CA GLY A 350 -14.65 -6.04 5.22
C GLY A 350 -15.76 -5.40 4.40
N ILE A 351 -16.56 -4.56 5.06
CA ILE A 351 -17.61 -3.79 4.40
C ILE A 351 -16.95 -2.64 3.66
N LEU A 352 -17.15 -2.61 2.34
CA LEU A 352 -16.68 -1.56 1.46
C LEU A 352 -17.85 -0.61 1.16
N ILE A 353 -17.68 0.66 1.51
CA ILE A 353 -18.61 1.73 1.15
C ILE A 353 -17.94 2.60 0.12
N ARG A 354 -18.64 2.85 -0.99
CA ARG A 354 -18.14 3.75 -2.02
C ARG A 354 -18.53 5.19 -1.69
N GLY A 355 -17.55 6.10 -1.75
CA GLY A 355 -17.79 7.52 -1.50
C GLY A 355 -18.58 8.21 -2.62
N ASP A 356 -18.67 7.60 -3.80
CA ASP A 356 -19.50 8.04 -4.92
C ASP A 356 -20.95 7.50 -4.85
N SER A 357 -21.30 6.76 -3.79
CA SER A 357 -22.68 6.29 -3.59
C SER A 357 -23.62 7.44 -3.20
N PRO A 358 -24.94 7.33 -3.46
CA PRO A 358 -25.89 8.42 -3.18
C PRO A 358 -25.97 8.81 -1.70
N ASP A 359 -25.82 7.84 -0.79
CA ASP A 359 -25.80 8.08 0.66
C ASP A 359 -24.80 7.11 1.33
N PRO A 360 -23.50 7.48 1.39
CA PRO A 360 -22.49 6.65 2.03
C PRO A 360 -22.69 6.56 3.54
N LEU A 361 -23.30 7.57 4.17
CA LEU A 361 -23.52 7.60 5.62
C LEU A 361 -24.65 6.64 6.03
N ALA A 362 -25.72 6.52 5.25
CA ALA A 362 -26.75 5.52 5.48
C ALA A 362 -26.18 4.09 5.45
N GLN A 363 -25.28 3.80 4.51
CA GLN A 363 -24.59 2.50 4.46
C GLN A 363 -23.69 2.26 5.66
N VAL A 364 -23.02 3.31 6.19
CA VAL A 364 -22.26 3.20 7.45
C VAL A 364 -23.19 2.81 8.59
N ARG A 365 -24.35 3.47 8.72
CA ARG A 365 -25.33 3.17 9.77
C ARG A 365 -25.82 1.72 9.69
N GLU A 366 -26.16 1.27 8.48
CA GLU A 366 -26.58 -0.12 8.24
C GLU A 366 -25.49 -1.13 8.60
N ALA A 367 -24.23 -0.84 8.26
CA ALA A 367 -23.07 -1.65 8.58
C ALA A 367 -22.86 -1.77 10.10
N LEU A 368 -22.98 -0.66 10.84
CA LEU A 368 -22.85 -0.64 12.30
C LEU A 368 -23.96 -1.47 12.98
N VAL A 369 -25.21 -1.35 12.51
CA VAL A 369 -26.33 -2.14 13.02
C VAL A 369 -26.13 -3.62 12.73
N SER A 370 -25.76 -3.98 11.50
CA SER A 370 -25.52 -5.38 11.09
C SER A 370 -24.36 -6.02 11.85
N GLY A 371 -23.29 -5.25 12.11
CA GLY A 371 -22.16 -5.67 12.93
C GLY A 371 -22.55 -5.98 14.38
N ALA A 372 -23.39 -5.14 14.99
CA ALA A 372 -23.89 -5.35 16.35
C ALA A 372 -24.74 -6.63 16.48
N HIS A 373 -25.58 -6.93 15.49
CA HIS A 373 -26.40 -8.15 15.47
C HIS A 373 -25.55 -9.43 15.34
N ASN A 374 -24.46 -9.38 14.55
CA ASN A 374 -23.55 -10.51 14.38
C ASN A 374 -22.68 -10.75 15.63
N ALA A 375 -22.26 -9.69 16.33
CA ALA A 375 -21.57 -9.81 17.61
C ALA A 375 -22.47 -10.40 18.72
N ALA A 376 -23.73 -9.96 18.81
CA ALA A 376 -24.71 -10.49 19.76
C ALA A 376 -25.08 -11.97 19.49
N ARG A 377 -25.09 -12.41 18.22
CA ARG A 377 -25.25 -13.84 17.87
C ARG A 377 -24.03 -14.68 18.21
N ARG A 378 -22.81 -14.18 18.02
CA ARG A 378 -21.58 -14.88 18.43
C ARG A 378 -21.44 -15.00 19.95
N GLY A 379 -21.87 -13.99 20.71
CA GLY A 379 -21.95 -14.07 22.18
C GLY A 379 -22.89 -15.16 22.68
N ARG A 380 -24.08 -15.31 22.08
CA ARG A 380 -25.06 -16.34 22.48
C ARG A 380 -24.65 -17.78 22.14
N ILE A 381 -23.76 -17.98 21.16
CA ILE A 381 -23.26 -19.33 20.81
C ILE A 381 -22.18 -19.79 21.80
N LEU A 382 -21.52 -18.85 22.49
CA LEU A 382 -20.49 -19.16 23.51
C LEU A 382 -21.06 -19.21 24.94
N GLU A 383 -22.34 -18.90 25.15
CA GLU A 383 -23.02 -18.89 26.46
C GLU A 383 -24.00 -20.04 26.66
N ASN A 384 -24.11 -20.98 25.71
CA ASN A 384 -24.82 -22.25 25.94
C ASN A 384 -23.79 -23.39 26.00
N PRO A 385 -23.57 -24.00 27.19
CA PRO A 385 -22.64 -25.11 27.36
C PRO A 385 -23.04 -26.37 26.59
#